data_AF-A0A9W6YEU2-F1
#
_entry.id   AF-A0A9W6YEU2-F1
#
_cell.length_a   1.000
_cell.length_b   1.000
_cell.length_c   1.000
_cell.angle_alpha   90.00
_cell.angle_beta   90.00
_cell.angle_gamma   90.00
#
_symmetry.space_group_name_H-M   'P 1'
#
loop_
_entity.id
_entity.type
_entity.pdbx_description
1 polymer ?
#
loop_
_entity_poly.entity_id
_entity_poly.type
_entity_poly.pdbx_seq_one_letter_code
_entity_poly.pdbx_strand_id
1 'polypeptide(L)'
;MGHRITRTSLTNNTTNWLKAGIQNWLAEIVTAHGHYLLYRPPYHPELQPIELIWARIKNAVAQDPADNAADLHDKVREQLAAVNSTAWTSVYKYTQKYEDRYTASMATVPLIDEDTACDEDGGDAGSDSDTDSNK
;
A
#
# COMPACT_ATOMS: atom_id res chain seq x y z
N MET A 1 6.40 -45.87 3.33
CA MET A 1 6.60 -44.54 3.93
C MET A 1 6.12 -43.49 2.95
N GLY A 2 4.85 -43.08 3.07
CA GLY A 2 4.24 -42.09 2.17
C GLY A 2 4.63 -40.68 2.60
N HIS A 3 5.37 -39.97 1.75
CA HIS A 3 5.68 -38.56 1.97
C HIS A 3 4.43 -37.74 1.63
N ARG A 4 3.76 -37.24 2.66
CA ARG A 4 2.63 -36.32 2.57
C ARG A 4 3.17 -34.96 2.12
N ILE A 5 3.11 -34.67 0.83
CA ILE A 5 3.35 -33.32 0.31
C ILE A 5 2.19 -32.45 0.81
N THR A 6 2.46 -31.56 1.77
CA THR A 6 1.50 -30.57 2.25
C THR A 6 1.24 -29.55 1.14
N ARG A 7 -0.04 -29.18 0.97
CA ARG A 7 -0.56 -28.32 -0.11
C ARG A 7 0.00 -26.88 -0.09
N THR A 8 0.82 -26.54 0.90
CA THR A 8 1.25 -25.18 1.23
C THR A 8 2.49 -24.72 0.44
N SER A 9 3.29 -25.64 -0.12
CA SER A 9 4.54 -25.26 -0.81
C SER A 9 4.39 -24.88 -2.30
N LEU A 10 3.20 -25.04 -2.89
CA LEU A 10 2.97 -24.80 -4.33
C LEU A 10 2.49 -23.37 -4.66
N THR A 11 2.07 -22.57 -3.68
CA THR A 11 1.47 -21.24 -3.91
C THR A 11 2.48 -20.08 -3.85
N ASN A 12 3.59 -20.26 -3.13
CA ASN A 12 4.56 -19.17 -2.93
C ASN A 12 5.47 -18.97 -4.15
N ASN A 13 5.79 -20.05 -4.88
CA ASN A 13 6.63 -19.95 -6.08
C ASN A 13 5.84 -19.43 -7.29
N THR A 14 4.60 -19.88 -7.50
CA THR A 14 3.77 -19.43 -8.65
C THR A 14 3.41 -17.95 -8.59
N THR A 15 3.17 -17.41 -7.40
CA THR A 15 2.89 -15.97 -7.22
C THR A 15 4.12 -15.10 -7.46
N ASN A 16 5.33 -15.57 -7.15
CA ASN A 16 6.55 -14.81 -7.35
C ASN A 16 6.92 -14.63 -8.82
N TRP A 17 6.75 -15.64 -9.67
CA TRP A 17 7.01 -15.53 -11.11
C TRP A 17 5.95 -14.68 -11.83
N LEU A 18 4.69 -14.77 -11.40
CA LEU A 18 3.62 -13.90 -11.92
C LEU A 18 3.88 -12.44 -11.54
N LYS A 19 4.26 -12.16 -10.29
CA LYS A 19 4.62 -10.80 -9.84
C LYS A 19 5.84 -10.27 -10.58
N ALA A 20 6.90 -11.07 -10.71
CA ALA A 20 8.12 -10.69 -11.44
C ALA A 20 7.84 -10.47 -12.92
N GLY A 21 7.05 -11.34 -13.56
CA GLY A 21 6.67 -11.23 -14.97
C GLY A 21 5.79 -10.00 -15.26
N ILE A 22 4.80 -9.71 -14.41
CA ILE A 22 3.93 -8.54 -14.55
C ILE A 22 4.72 -7.23 -14.33
N GLN A 23 5.59 -7.18 -13.32
CA GLN A 23 6.41 -5.99 -13.07
C GLN A 23 7.40 -5.73 -14.20
N ASN A 24 8.00 -6.79 -14.77
CA ASN A 24 8.88 -6.66 -15.93
C ASN A 24 8.14 -6.12 -17.15
N TRP A 25 6.96 -6.66 -17.47
CA TRP A 25 6.17 -6.21 -18.62
C TRP A 25 5.69 -4.76 -18.50
N LEU A 26 5.27 -4.32 -17.31
CA LEU A 26 4.87 -2.93 -17.09
C LEU A 26 6.04 -1.96 -17.31
N ALA A 27 7.23 -2.30 -16.81
CA ALA A 27 8.42 -1.47 -17.01
C ALA A 27 8.80 -1.37 -18.49
N GLU A 28 8.71 -2.47 -19.25
CA GLU A 28 8.97 -2.50 -20.70
C GLU A 28 8.06 -1.54 -21.46
N ILE A 29 6.73 -1.60 -21.22
CA ILE A 29 5.78 -0.72 -21.91
C ILE A 29 5.98 0.74 -21.54
N VAL A 30 6.12 1.03 -20.24
CA VAL A 30 6.30 2.41 -19.74
C VAL A 30 7.56 3.03 -20.36
N THR A 31 8.66 2.26 -20.41
CA THR A 31 9.91 2.71 -21.01
C THR A 31 9.82 2.85 -22.54
N ALA A 32 9.12 1.93 -23.23
CA ALA A 32 8.91 2.00 -24.67
C ALA A 32 8.16 3.27 -25.11
N HIS A 33 7.30 3.82 -24.24
CA HIS A 33 6.60 5.09 -24.45
C HIS A 33 7.34 6.31 -23.88
N GLY A 34 8.57 6.15 -23.37
CA GLY A 34 9.37 7.26 -22.82
C GLY A 34 8.85 7.81 -21.49
N HIS A 35 8.12 7.00 -20.72
CA HIS A 35 7.61 7.35 -19.40
C HIS A 35 8.47 6.74 -18.29
N TYR A 36 8.31 7.26 -17.08
CA TYR A 36 8.97 6.73 -15.88
C TYR A 36 7.93 6.09 -14.95
N LEU A 37 8.26 4.93 -14.40
CA LEU A 37 7.42 4.25 -13.44
C LEU A 37 7.75 4.73 -12.02
N LEU A 38 6.76 5.32 -11.34
CA LEU A 38 6.87 5.72 -9.95
C LEU A 38 6.12 4.72 -9.07
N TYR A 39 6.86 3.99 -8.24
CA TYR A 39 6.27 3.09 -7.25
C TYR A 39 5.88 3.87 -6.00
N ARG A 40 4.65 3.64 -5.52
CA ARG A 40 4.14 4.25 -4.30
C ARG A 40 4.07 3.23 -3.18
N PRO A 41 4.42 3.62 -1.95
CA PRO A 41 4.37 2.70 -0.82
C PRO A 41 2.91 2.31 -0.51
N PRO A 42 2.69 1.08 -0.01
CA PRO A 42 1.36 0.62 0.37
C PRO A 42 0.80 1.44 1.54
N TYR A 43 -0.52 1.58 1.62
CA TYR A 43 -1.22 2.30 2.71
C TYR A 43 -0.96 3.82 2.82
N HIS A 44 -0.47 4.44 1.75
CA HIS A 44 -0.23 5.88 1.67
C HIS A 44 -1.08 6.58 0.59
N PRO A 45 -2.43 6.62 0.73
CA PRO A 45 -3.32 7.26 -0.25
C PRO A 45 -3.06 8.76 -0.44
N GLU A 46 -2.48 9.44 0.55
CA GLU A 46 -2.08 10.84 0.49
C GLU A 46 -0.95 11.12 -0.53
N LEU A 47 -0.14 10.10 -0.82
CA LEU A 47 0.85 10.11 -1.89
C LEU A 47 0.23 9.79 -3.26
N GLN A 48 -1.10 9.65 -3.31
CA GLN A 48 -1.83 9.26 -4.50
C GLN A 48 -2.79 10.37 -4.97
N PRO A 49 -2.36 11.32 -5.82
CA PRO A 49 -3.21 12.43 -6.28
C PRO A 49 -4.57 11.99 -6.83
N ILE A 50 -4.63 10.86 -7.54
CA ILE A 50 -5.88 10.33 -8.08
C ILE A 50 -6.87 9.91 -6.98
N GLU A 51 -6.40 9.36 -5.86
CA GLU A 51 -7.22 8.98 -4.71
C GLU A 51 -7.82 10.22 -4.03
N LEU A 52 -7.06 11.31 -3.95
CA LEU A 52 -7.51 12.58 -3.38
C LEU A 52 -8.59 13.24 -4.24
N ILE A 53 -8.47 13.14 -5.56
CA ILE A 53 -9.54 13.60 -6.48
C ILE A 53 -10.78 12.72 -6.34
N TRP A 54 -10.60 11.40 -6.24
CA TRP A 54 -11.72 10.49 -5.97
C TRP A 54 -12.38 10.75 -4.62
N ALA A 55 -11.62 11.09 -3.58
CA ALA A 55 -12.18 11.49 -2.29
C ALA A 55 -13.09 12.71 -2.44
N ARG A 56 -12.67 13.71 -3.22
CA ARG A 56 -13.50 14.89 -3.52
C ARG A 56 -14.80 14.51 -4.25
N ILE A 57 -14.71 13.68 -5.29
CA ILE A 57 -15.88 13.22 -6.07
C ILE A 57 -16.84 12.43 -5.17
N LYS A 58 -16.33 11.47 -4.41
CA LYS A 58 -17.13 10.67 -3.47
C LYS A 58 -17.81 11.53 -2.42
N ASN A 59 -17.11 12.54 -1.88
CA ASN A 59 -17.70 13.46 -0.92
C ASN A 59 -18.84 14.29 -1.53
N ALA A 60 -18.73 14.72 -2.79
CA ALA A 60 -19.82 15.42 -3.47
C ALA A 60 -21.04 14.51 -3.70
N VAL A 61 -20.82 13.27 -4.17
CA VAL A 61 -21.89 12.28 -4.32
C VAL A 61 -22.51 11.88 -2.98
N ALA A 62 -21.73 11.86 -1.89
CA ALA A 62 -22.28 11.58 -0.55
C ALA A 62 -23.17 12.72 -0.02
N GLN A 63 -22.94 13.97 -0.45
CA GLN A 63 -23.77 15.12 -0.09
C GLN A 63 -25.09 15.13 -0.87
N ASP A 64 -25.08 14.61 -2.09
CA ASP A 64 -26.26 14.43 -2.94
C ASP A 64 -26.32 12.98 -3.45
N PRO A 65 -26.73 12.02 -2.60
CA PRO A 65 -26.74 10.60 -2.93
C PRO A 65 -27.54 10.30 -4.20
N ALA A 66 -27.10 9.28 -4.93
CA ALA A 66 -27.79 8.84 -6.13
C ALA A 66 -28.91 7.85 -5.79
N ASP A 67 -30.02 7.93 -6.54
CA ASP A 67 -31.18 7.03 -6.35
C ASP A 67 -30.96 5.66 -7.00
N ASN A 68 -30.17 5.61 -8.08
CA ASN A 68 -29.90 4.41 -8.84
C ASN A 68 -28.53 4.47 -9.55
N ALA A 69 -28.13 3.38 -10.20
CA ALA A 69 -26.81 3.27 -10.83
C ALA A 69 -26.59 4.21 -12.02
N ALA A 70 -27.64 4.53 -12.79
CA ALA A 70 -27.54 5.47 -13.91
C ALA A 70 -27.34 6.91 -13.40
N ASP A 71 -28.13 7.29 -12.40
CA ASP A 71 -27.98 8.57 -11.69
C ASP A 71 -26.59 8.71 -11.04
N LEU A 72 -26.08 7.64 -10.39
CA LEU A 72 -24.73 7.62 -9.84
C LEU A 72 -23.67 7.87 -10.91
N HIS A 73 -23.80 7.20 -12.07
CA HIS A 73 -22.88 7.37 -13.17
C HIS A 73 -22.87 8.81 -13.69
N ASP A 74 -24.05 9.42 -13.85
CA ASP A 74 -24.17 10.79 -14.33
C ASP A 74 -23.62 11.81 -13.32
N LYS A 75 -23.91 11.64 -12.02
CA LYS A 75 -23.33 12.45 -10.95
C LYS A 75 -21.80 12.34 -10.90
N VAL A 76 -21.24 11.13 -10.99
CA VAL A 76 -19.78 10.95 -11.02
C VAL A 76 -19.17 11.66 -12.23
N ARG A 77 -19.80 11.59 -13.41
CA ARG A 77 -19.32 12.29 -14.61
C ARG A 77 -19.38 13.79 -14.47
N GLU A 78 -20.46 14.33 -13.91
CA GLU A 78 -20.61 15.75 -13.63
C GLU A 78 -19.52 16.24 -12.67
N GLN A 79 -19.34 15.54 -11.55
CA GLN A 79 -18.34 15.89 -10.54
C GLN A 79 -16.91 15.79 -11.09
N LEU A 80 -16.63 14.78 -11.92
CA LEU A 80 -15.34 14.65 -12.60
C LEU A 80 -15.10 15.82 -13.58
N ALA A 81 -16.11 16.21 -14.36
CA ALA A 81 -16.02 17.36 -15.27
C ALA A 81 -15.84 18.70 -14.52
N ALA A 82 -16.35 18.80 -13.30
CA ALA A 82 -16.17 19.97 -12.44
C ALA A 82 -14.74 20.07 -11.84
N VAL A 83 -13.92 19.02 -11.93
CA VAL A 83 -12.53 19.06 -11.46
C VAL A 83 -11.66 19.84 -12.45
N ASN A 84 -11.48 21.12 -12.16
CA ASN A 84 -10.65 22.02 -12.97
C ASN A 84 -9.14 21.92 -12.65
N SER A 85 -8.32 22.60 -13.46
CA SER A 85 -6.86 22.63 -13.30
C SER A 85 -6.39 23.09 -11.92
N THR A 86 -7.13 24.00 -11.28
CA THR A 86 -6.81 24.49 -9.93
C THR A 86 -6.97 23.38 -8.90
N ALA A 87 -8.01 22.54 -9.04
CA ALA A 87 -8.22 21.37 -8.19
C ALA A 87 -7.05 20.38 -8.31
N TRP A 88 -6.68 20.01 -9.54
CA TRP A 88 -5.54 19.14 -9.81
C TRP A 88 -4.23 19.68 -9.24
N THR A 89 -3.96 20.97 -9.46
CA THR A 89 -2.75 21.64 -8.96
C THR A 89 -2.72 21.65 -7.43
N SER A 90 -3.87 21.86 -6.79
CA SER A 90 -3.98 21.89 -5.33
C SER A 90 -3.71 20.52 -4.72
N VAL A 91 -4.26 19.47 -5.34
CA VAL A 91 -4.02 18.07 -4.93
C VAL A 91 -2.56 17.69 -5.14
N TYR A 92 -1.97 18.05 -6.28
CA TYR A 92 -0.55 17.80 -6.54
C TYR A 92 0.35 18.44 -5.46
N LYS A 93 0.13 19.73 -5.15
CA LYS A 93 0.86 20.43 -4.08
C LYS A 93 0.63 19.81 -2.70
N TYR A 94 -0.55 19.26 -2.45
CA TYR A 94 -0.84 18.56 -1.20
C TYR A 94 -0.02 17.27 -1.11
N THR A 95 0.02 16.45 -2.16
CA THR A 95 0.83 15.24 -2.22
C THR A 95 2.33 15.56 -2.02
N GLN A 96 2.85 16.61 -2.67
CA GLN A 96 4.24 17.03 -2.48
C GLN A 96 4.59 17.34 -1.02
N LYS A 97 3.69 17.96 -0.26
CA LYS A 97 3.92 18.22 1.18
C LYS A 97 4.08 16.93 1.99
N TYR A 98 3.38 15.86 1.61
CA TYR A 98 3.54 14.57 2.25
C TYR A 98 4.83 13.87 1.82
N GLU A 99 5.20 13.97 0.55
CA GLU A 99 6.51 13.51 0.05
C GLU A 99 7.64 14.15 0.87
N ASP A 100 7.64 15.48 0.97
CA ASP A 100 8.65 16.24 1.74
C ASP A 100 8.69 15.79 3.21
N ARG A 101 7.52 15.59 3.83
CA ARG A 101 7.42 15.13 5.23
C ARG A 101 7.99 13.73 5.40
N TYR A 102 7.69 12.79 4.49
CA TYR A 102 8.20 11.44 4.58
C TYR A 102 9.71 11.40 4.31
N THR A 103 10.21 12.13 3.33
CA THR A 103 11.64 12.25 3.05
C THR A 103 12.39 12.80 4.27
N ALA A 104 11.89 13.87 4.90
CA ALA A 104 12.47 14.41 6.12
C ALA A 104 12.48 13.38 7.27
N SER A 105 11.40 12.61 7.43
CA SER A 105 11.34 11.59 8.50
C SER A 105 12.32 10.44 8.27
N MET A 106 12.46 9.95 7.02
CA MET A 106 13.39 8.86 6.70
C MET A 106 14.85 9.26 6.92
N ALA A 107 15.20 10.53 6.68
CA ALA A 107 16.55 11.03 6.93
C ALA A 107 16.93 11.04 8.43
N THR A 108 15.95 10.96 9.33
CA THR A 108 16.18 11.02 10.78
C THR A 108 16.19 9.65 11.47
N VAL A 109 15.83 8.58 10.76
CA VAL A 109 15.90 7.22 11.31
C VAL A 109 17.33 6.71 11.16
N PRO A 110 18.04 6.39 12.26
CA PRO A 110 19.35 5.76 12.17
C PRO A 110 19.21 4.44 11.44
N LEU A 111 20.04 4.22 10.42
CA LEU A 111 20.19 2.89 9.83
C LEU A 111 20.74 1.99 10.94
N ILE A 112 19.93 1.02 11.37
CA ILE A 112 20.43 -0.07 12.21
C ILE A 112 21.18 -0.97 11.23
N ASP A 113 22.51 -1.02 11.32
CA ASP A 113 23.28 -1.99 10.56
C ASP A 113 22.84 -3.39 11.05
N GLU A 114 22.28 -4.20 10.16
CA GLU A 114 21.81 -5.57 10.42
C GLU A 114 22.97 -6.57 10.68
N ASP A 115 24.14 -6.06 11.10
CA ASP A 115 25.40 -6.79 11.23
C ASP A 115 25.74 -7.13 12.70
N THR A 116 24.85 -6.88 13.66
CA THR A 116 25.03 -7.43 15.01
C THR A 116 24.63 -8.90 15.02
N ALA A 117 25.63 -9.74 14.77
CA ALA A 117 25.61 -11.20 14.85
C ALA A 117 24.73 -11.73 15.99
N CYS A 118 23.79 -12.59 15.62
CA CYS A 118 23.16 -13.54 16.52
C CYS A 118 24.12 -14.73 16.74
N ASP A 119 24.98 -14.65 17.76
CA ASP A 119 25.62 -15.85 18.30
C ASP A 119 24.79 -16.38 19.49
N GLU A 120 24.34 -17.64 19.33
CA GLU A 120 23.59 -18.43 20.30
C GLU A 120 24.48 -18.93 21.46
N ASP A 121 23.89 -19.13 22.65
CA ASP A 121 23.89 -20.39 23.44
C ASP A 121 23.96 -20.17 24.97
N GLY A 122 23.10 -20.92 25.68
CA GLY A 122 23.36 -21.32 27.06
C GLY A 122 22.24 -21.11 28.09
N GLY A 123 21.32 -22.08 28.20
CA GLY A 123 20.94 -22.60 29.54
C GLY A 123 19.48 -22.48 30.00
N ASP A 124 18.74 -23.55 29.77
CA ASP A 124 17.51 -24.03 30.42
C ASP A 124 17.45 -23.83 31.95
N ALA A 125 16.26 -23.46 32.45
CA ALA A 125 15.62 -24.13 33.58
C ALA A 125 14.19 -23.61 33.75
N GLY A 126 13.21 -24.44 33.35
CA GLY A 126 11.82 -24.24 33.70
C GLY A 126 11.58 -24.23 35.21
N SER A 127 10.56 -23.49 35.63
CA SER A 127 9.87 -23.74 36.89
C SER A 127 8.41 -23.28 36.75
N ASP A 128 7.56 -24.23 36.38
CA ASP A 128 6.11 -24.14 36.63
C ASP A 128 5.88 -24.05 38.14
N SER A 129 5.04 -23.11 38.56
CA SER A 129 4.30 -23.26 39.80
C SER A 129 2.91 -22.65 39.63
N ASP A 130 1.95 -23.51 39.33
CA ASP A 130 0.53 -23.27 39.57
C ASP A 130 0.30 -23.00 41.06
N THR A 131 -0.30 -21.86 41.37
CA THR A 131 -1.08 -21.73 42.61
C THR A 131 -2.41 -21.07 42.32
N ASP A 132 -3.41 -21.93 42.17
CA ASP A 132 -4.83 -21.64 42.32
C ASP A 132 -5.10 -21.18 43.77
N SER A 133 -5.83 -20.08 43.93
CA SER A 133 -6.38 -19.67 45.23
C SER A 133 -7.64 -18.83 45.01
N ASN A 134 -8.73 -19.57 44.84
CA ASN A 134 -10.09 -19.18 45.15
C ASN A 134 -10.22 -18.49 46.53
N LYS A 135 -10.63 -17.21 46.55
CA LYS A 135 -11.62 -16.68 47.51
C LYS A 135 -12.21 -15.34 47.08
#